data_AF-A0A430R4H9-F1
#
_entry.id   AF-A0A430R4H9-F1
#
_cell.length_a   1.000
_cell.length_b   1.000
_cell.length_c   1.000
_cell.angle_alpha   90.00
_cell.angle_beta   90.00
_cell.angle_gamma   90.00
#
_symmetry.space_group_name_H-M   'P 1'
#
loop_
_entity.id
_entity.type
_entity.pdbx_description
1 polymer ?
#
loop_
_entity_poly.entity_id
_entity_poly.type
_entity_poly.pdbx_seq_one_letter_code
_entity_poly.pdbx_strand_id
1 'polypeptide(L)'
;PRRRLFVCEGAKDGWALWHRLHLQPWAQDLAVVTSTHGSALPEAWKDPLFWAPWEEVYLGQDSDPAGEEMARKVAGLAGRPVRRVRVPEGMGKDWTDYFLAGGTPEGFRLLLEGAEVWEPEASGDRIQLPDPVDVNRAFVGGHLYVPVRILENRGEEGARYRTVVVRSDGIVLGWGYLPAPPGTPPEDRVLALDDGTIIRRPPRAPVSASWSAEAINRFLEARKAGRSAMTVDPRALPRLIERHLRQVVLPGEDGYLLAALGVMTSYVQAVFEAVPLFLVVGPPGSGKTEFARLMAELGANGTVVTGQTSAATAARIIDETGGLVAFDDLEEVRQRSGSAEASQLEQFLK
;
A
#
# COMPACT_ATOMS: atom_id res chain seq x y z
N PRO A 1 -20.62 -14.11 17.48
CA PRO A 1 -19.34 -14.31 16.78
C PRO A 1 -18.17 -13.81 17.63
N ARG A 2 -17.04 -14.54 17.65
CA ARG A 2 -15.83 -14.10 18.34
C ARG A 2 -15.22 -12.90 17.60
N ARG A 3 -14.74 -11.92 18.36
CA ARG A 3 -14.21 -10.64 17.87
C ARG A 3 -12.80 -10.37 18.38
N ARG A 4 -12.39 -10.99 19.48
CA ARG A 4 -11.07 -10.82 20.08
C ARG A 4 -10.23 -12.09 19.88
N LEU A 5 -8.95 -11.93 19.61
CA LEU A 5 -8.01 -13.03 19.41
C LEU A 5 -6.88 -12.96 20.45
N PHE A 6 -6.61 -14.06 21.13
CA PHE A 6 -5.47 -14.23 22.01
C PHE A 6 -4.52 -15.28 21.43
N VAL A 7 -3.28 -14.88 21.16
CA VAL A 7 -2.24 -15.75 20.60
C VAL A 7 -1.28 -16.17 21.71
N CYS A 8 -1.26 -17.46 22.04
CA CYS A 8 -0.33 -18.05 23.01
C CYS A 8 0.73 -18.92 22.32
N GLU A 9 1.87 -19.11 22.96
CA GLU A 9 3.04 -19.75 22.36
C GLU A 9 2.86 -21.26 22.17
N GLY A 10 2.36 -21.96 23.19
CA GLY A 10 2.23 -23.42 23.17
C GLY A 10 0.79 -23.93 23.24
N ALA A 11 0.58 -25.13 22.69
CA ALA A 11 -0.70 -25.85 22.80
C ALA A 11 -1.13 -26.13 24.24
N LYS A 12 -0.16 -26.26 25.16
CA LYS A 12 -0.38 -26.43 26.60
C LYS A 12 -1.07 -25.18 27.18
N ASP A 13 -0.57 -23.99 26.85
CA ASP A 13 -1.17 -22.72 27.28
C ASP A 13 -2.53 -22.49 26.63
N GLY A 14 -2.64 -22.80 25.34
CA GLY A 14 -3.92 -22.74 24.62
C GLY A 14 -4.98 -23.62 25.29
N TRP A 15 -4.61 -24.82 25.71
CA TRP A 15 -5.50 -25.72 26.45
C TRP A 15 -5.83 -25.20 27.86
N ALA A 16 -4.84 -24.72 28.61
CA ALA A 16 -5.05 -24.18 29.95
C ALA A 16 -6.00 -22.96 29.92
N LEU A 17 -5.77 -22.03 29.00
CA LEU A 17 -6.63 -20.87 28.77
C LEU A 17 -8.03 -21.31 28.36
N TRP A 18 -8.17 -22.19 27.36
CA TRP A 18 -9.49 -22.66 26.94
C TRP A 18 -10.25 -23.33 28.09
N HIS A 19 -9.59 -24.22 28.83
CA HIS A 19 -10.20 -24.95 29.96
C HIS A 19 -10.70 -23.99 31.05
N ARG A 20 -9.98 -22.90 31.33
CA ARG A 20 -10.35 -21.92 32.36
C ARG A 20 -11.36 -20.87 31.87
N LEU A 21 -11.38 -20.57 30.57
CA LEU A 21 -12.14 -19.46 30.01
C LEU A 21 -13.44 -19.87 29.31
N HIS A 22 -13.58 -21.11 28.81
CA HIS A 22 -14.72 -21.49 27.97
C HIS A 22 -16.10 -21.38 28.65
N LEU A 23 -16.16 -21.43 29.98
CA LEU A 23 -17.40 -21.24 30.77
C LEU A 23 -17.61 -19.79 31.23
N GLN A 24 -16.66 -18.89 30.97
CA GLN A 24 -16.77 -17.50 31.38
C GLN A 24 -17.65 -16.71 30.40
N PRO A 25 -18.69 -16.00 30.88
CA PRO A 25 -19.58 -15.22 30.00
C PRO A 25 -18.84 -14.14 29.20
N TRP A 26 -17.84 -13.50 29.81
CA TRP A 26 -17.07 -12.43 29.18
C TRP A 26 -16.05 -12.93 28.14
N ALA A 27 -15.73 -14.23 28.13
CA ALA A 27 -14.74 -14.82 27.23
C ALA A 27 -15.39 -15.43 25.97
N GLN A 28 -16.71 -15.37 25.83
CA GLN A 28 -17.45 -15.99 24.70
C GLN A 28 -17.09 -15.38 23.34
N ASP A 29 -16.61 -14.14 23.34
CA ASP A 29 -16.14 -13.41 22.15
C ASP A 29 -14.62 -13.48 21.95
N LEU A 30 -13.88 -14.19 22.83
CA LEU A 30 -12.43 -14.38 22.77
C LEU A 30 -12.10 -15.73 22.12
N ALA A 31 -11.32 -15.70 21.04
CA ALA A 31 -10.67 -16.87 20.47
C ALA A 31 -9.26 -17.01 21.05
N VAL A 32 -8.88 -18.24 21.43
CA VAL A 32 -7.49 -18.56 21.80
C VAL A 32 -6.89 -19.38 20.67
N VAL A 33 -5.74 -18.97 20.17
CA VAL A 33 -4.98 -19.67 19.13
C VAL A 33 -3.53 -19.85 19.57
N THR A 34 -2.89 -20.84 18.97
CA THR A 34 -1.50 -21.21 19.26
C THR A 34 -0.87 -21.81 18.02
N SER A 35 0.45 -21.73 17.91
CA SER A 35 1.19 -22.52 16.94
C SER A 35 1.39 -23.94 17.48
N THR A 36 1.33 -24.93 16.59
CA THR A 36 1.58 -26.34 16.98
C THR A 36 3.02 -26.57 17.44
N HIS A 37 3.94 -25.66 17.07
CA HIS A 37 5.31 -25.62 17.53
C HIS A 37 5.60 -24.19 18.00
N GLY A 38 6.04 -24.00 19.25
CA GLY A 38 6.27 -22.67 19.81
C GLY A 38 7.26 -21.82 19.01
N SER A 39 8.13 -22.44 18.21
CA SER A 39 9.12 -21.77 17.36
C SER A 39 8.70 -21.54 15.90
N ALA A 40 7.59 -22.12 15.43
CA ALA A 40 7.18 -22.05 14.03
C ALA A 40 5.83 -21.34 13.86
N LEU A 41 5.78 -20.40 12.92
CA LEU A 41 4.56 -19.66 12.60
C LEU A 41 3.68 -20.47 11.63
N PRO A 42 2.38 -20.65 11.91
CA PRO A 42 1.45 -21.28 10.97
C PRO A 42 1.38 -20.55 9.64
N GLU A 43 1.33 -21.27 8.51
CA GLU A 43 1.19 -20.67 7.18
C GLU A 43 -0.05 -19.78 7.07
N ALA A 44 -1.15 -20.17 7.71
CA ALA A 44 -2.39 -19.40 7.73
C ALA A 44 -2.21 -17.99 8.32
N TRP A 45 -1.24 -17.79 9.21
CA TRP A 45 -0.98 -16.48 9.82
C TRP A 45 -0.22 -15.54 8.88
N LYS A 46 0.35 -16.05 7.77
CA LYS A 46 0.96 -15.20 6.75
C LYS A 46 -0.06 -14.56 5.82
N ASP A 47 -1.29 -15.08 5.79
CA ASP A 47 -2.39 -14.53 5.01
C ASP A 47 -3.09 -13.40 5.79
N PRO A 48 -3.12 -12.15 5.28
CA PRO A 48 -3.83 -11.05 5.93
C PRO A 48 -5.32 -11.34 6.19
N LEU A 49 -5.96 -12.22 5.41
CA LEU A 49 -7.36 -12.60 5.59
C LEU A 49 -7.62 -13.35 6.91
N PHE A 50 -6.61 -14.00 7.49
CA PHE A 50 -6.73 -14.60 8.82
C PHE A 50 -6.93 -13.53 9.91
N TRP A 51 -6.26 -12.38 9.76
CA TRP A 51 -6.23 -11.32 10.76
C TRP A 51 -7.40 -10.33 10.63
N ALA A 52 -7.94 -10.17 9.42
CA ALA A 52 -8.98 -9.21 9.09
C ALA A 52 -10.27 -9.28 9.96
N PRO A 53 -10.79 -10.47 10.34
CA PRO A 53 -12.06 -10.55 11.07
C PRO A 53 -11.99 -10.14 12.55
N TRP A 54 -10.79 -10.06 13.13
CA TRP A 54 -10.63 -9.74 14.55
C TRP A 54 -10.72 -8.22 14.76
N GLU A 55 -11.29 -7.76 15.86
CA GLU A 55 -11.31 -6.35 16.27
C GLU A 55 -10.08 -6.05 17.13
N GLU A 56 -9.71 -6.98 18.02
CA GLU A 56 -8.54 -6.86 18.89
C GLU A 56 -7.69 -8.13 18.88
N VAL A 57 -6.37 -7.96 18.91
CA VAL A 57 -5.38 -9.04 18.92
C VAL A 57 -4.45 -8.87 20.11
N TYR A 58 -4.37 -9.92 20.93
CA TYR A 58 -3.54 -9.99 22.12
C TYR A 58 -2.42 -11.01 21.93
N LEU A 59 -1.21 -10.62 22.33
CA LEU A 59 0.00 -11.42 22.25
C LEU A 59 0.41 -11.89 23.65
N GLY A 60 0.29 -13.19 23.87
CA GLY A 60 0.55 -13.87 25.13
C GLY A 60 1.68 -14.89 25.03
N GLN A 61 2.74 -14.60 24.28
CA GLN A 61 3.96 -15.42 24.31
C GLN A 61 4.65 -15.35 25.67
N ASP A 62 5.58 -16.26 25.91
CA ASP A 62 6.29 -16.38 27.18
C ASP A 62 7.01 -15.07 27.55
N SER A 63 7.19 -14.84 28.85
CA SER A 63 7.83 -13.62 29.37
C SER A 63 9.37 -13.66 29.29
N ASP A 64 9.93 -14.43 28.35
CA ASP A 64 11.37 -14.62 28.16
C ASP A 64 11.86 -14.03 26.82
N PRO A 65 13.19 -13.95 26.58
CA PRO A 65 13.72 -13.37 25.35
C PRO A 65 13.23 -14.03 24.05
N ALA A 66 12.96 -15.35 24.07
CA ALA A 66 12.50 -16.08 22.91
C ALA A 66 11.01 -15.81 22.64
N GLY A 67 10.19 -15.78 23.69
CA GLY A 67 8.78 -15.40 23.62
C GLY A 67 8.60 -13.96 23.13
N GLU A 68 9.48 -13.04 23.54
CA GLU A 68 9.50 -11.66 23.01
C GLU A 68 9.85 -11.60 21.52
N GLU A 69 10.81 -12.39 21.05
CA GLU A 69 11.10 -12.50 19.61
C GLU A 69 9.91 -13.07 18.83
N MET A 70 9.24 -14.08 19.38
CA MET A 70 8.06 -14.68 18.77
C MET A 70 6.90 -13.69 18.72
N ALA A 71 6.64 -12.95 19.79
CA ALA A 71 5.64 -11.88 19.82
C ALA A 71 5.89 -10.83 18.72
N ARG A 72 7.15 -10.42 18.49
CA ARG A 72 7.50 -9.49 17.40
C ARG A 72 7.18 -10.07 16.02
N LYS A 73 7.50 -11.35 15.79
CA LYS A 73 7.20 -12.03 14.52
C LYS A 73 5.69 -12.08 14.26
N VAL A 74 4.91 -12.45 15.28
CA VAL A 74 3.44 -12.50 15.18
C VAL A 74 2.84 -11.10 14.96
N ALA A 75 3.34 -10.09 15.67
CA ALA A 75 2.90 -8.70 15.48
C ALA A 75 3.12 -8.21 14.04
N GLY A 76 4.30 -8.53 13.47
CA GLY A 76 4.61 -8.20 12.07
C GLY A 76 3.67 -8.86 11.06
N LEU A 77 3.25 -10.10 11.32
CA LEU A 77 2.27 -10.81 10.48
C LEU A 77 0.84 -10.27 10.63
N ALA A 78 0.47 -9.80 11.82
CA ALA A 78 -0.88 -9.30 12.09
C ALA A 78 -1.19 -8.00 11.31
N GLY A 79 -0.16 -7.20 10.99
CA GLY A 79 -0.29 -5.99 10.16
C GLY A 79 -1.22 -4.92 10.75
N ARG A 80 -1.40 -4.92 12.08
CA ARG A 80 -2.36 -4.08 12.82
C ARG A 80 -1.88 -3.83 14.25
N PRO A 81 -2.47 -2.86 14.98
CA PRO A 81 -2.21 -2.69 16.40
C PRO A 81 -2.51 -3.98 17.18
N VAL A 82 -1.53 -4.44 17.94
CA VAL A 82 -1.62 -5.60 18.84
C VAL A 82 -1.38 -5.15 20.27
N ARG A 83 -1.89 -5.91 21.25
CA ARG A 83 -1.68 -5.63 22.67
C ARG A 83 -0.86 -6.75 23.29
N ARG A 84 0.19 -6.41 24.04
CA ARG A 84 1.04 -7.41 24.71
C ARG A 84 0.49 -7.68 26.10
N VAL A 85 0.25 -8.95 26.40
CA VAL A 85 -0.26 -9.41 27.70
C VAL A 85 0.78 -10.33 28.30
N ARG A 86 1.27 -10.02 29.49
CA ARG A 86 2.33 -10.79 30.15
C ARG A 86 1.80 -11.47 31.40
N VAL A 87 2.37 -12.63 31.72
CA VAL A 87 2.16 -13.27 33.01
C VAL A 87 2.74 -12.36 34.09
N PRO A 88 2.00 -12.05 35.18
CA PRO A 88 2.51 -11.21 36.26
C PRO A 88 3.78 -11.78 36.89
N GLU A 89 4.66 -10.89 37.36
CA GLU A 89 5.89 -11.29 38.05
C GLU A 89 5.55 -12.17 39.27
N GLY A 90 6.29 -13.26 39.43
CA GLY A 90 6.05 -14.24 40.49
C GLY A 90 4.96 -15.27 40.21
N MET A 91 4.26 -15.20 39.07
CA MET A 91 3.23 -16.17 38.66
C MET A 91 3.70 -17.16 37.57
N GLY A 92 5.02 -17.28 37.38
CA GLY A 92 5.62 -18.23 36.44
C GLY A 92 5.95 -17.63 35.08
N LYS A 93 6.27 -18.50 34.11
CA LYS A 93 6.80 -18.08 32.79
C LYS A 93 5.75 -18.09 31.68
N ASP A 94 4.84 -19.06 31.74
CA ASP A 94 3.79 -19.31 30.75
C ASP A 94 2.39 -19.19 31.39
N TRP A 95 1.33 -19.26 30.57
CA TRP A 95 -0.05 -19.16 31.07
C TRP A 95 -0.48 -20.39 31.85
N THR A 96 0.17 -21.53 31.61
CA THR A 96 -0.07 -22.72 32.42
C THR A 96 0.39 -22.49 33.87
N ASP A 97 1.60 -21.96 34.05
CA ASP A 97 2.17 -21.63 35.34
C ASP A 97 1.33 -20.56 36.04
N TYR A 98 0.82 -19.57 35.31
CA TYR A 98 -0.10 -18.56 35.85
C TYR A 98 -1.28 -19.22 36.60
N PHE A 99 -1.95 -20.18 35.96
CA PHE A 99 -3.07 -20.88 36.59
C PHE A 99 -2.63 -21.87 37.67
N LEU A 100 -1.44 -22.47 37.57
CA LEU A 100 -0.89 -23.35 38.61
C LEU A 100 -0.50 -22.56 39.87
N ALA A 101 -0.04 -21.32 39.71
CA ALA A 101 0.30 -20.39 40.79
C ALA A 101 -0.93 -19.73 41.44
N GLY A 102 -2.15 -20.12 41.05
CA GLY A 102 -3.40 -19.59 41.61
C GLY A 102 -4.00 -18.40 40.86
N GLY A 103 -3.51 -18.09 39.65
CA GLY A 103 -4.13 -17.13 38.75
C GLY A 103 -5.59 -17.46 38.44
N THR A 104 -6.42 -16.44 38.26
CA THR A 104 -7.87 -16.58 38.08
C THR A 104 -8.31 -16.09 36.69
N PRO A 105 -9.43 -16.59 36.15
CA PRO A 105 -10.02 -16.04 34.92
C PRO A 105 -10.28 -14.53 35.02
N GLU A 106 -10.74 -14.05 36.18
CA GLU A 106 -10.98 -12.63 36.43
C GLU A 106 -9.68 -11.82 36.43
N GLY A 107 -8.60 -12.37 37.01
CA GLY A 107 -7.28 -11.76 36.95
C GLY A 107 -6.76 -11.67 35.52
N PHE A 108 -6.94 -12.71 34.73
CA PHE A 108 -6.60 -12.70 33.30
C PHE A 108 -7.42 -11.67 32.52
N ARG A 109 -8.72 -11.52 32.80
CA ARG A 109 -9.57 -10.47 32.20
C ARG A 109 -9.02 -9.07 32.48
N LEU A 110 -8.62 -8.80 33.71
CA LEU A 110 -8.02 -7.50 34.08
C LEU A 110 -6.70 -7.25 33.33
N LEU A 111 -5.91 -8.28 33.07
CA LEU A 111 -4.70 -8.16 32.25
C LEU A 111 -5.02 -7.82 30.79
N LEU A 112 -6.10 -8.39 30.22
CA LEU A 112 -6.54 -8.02 28.87
C LEU A 112 -7.04 -6.58 28.79
N GLU A 113 -7.80 -6.14 29.80
CA GLU A 113 -8.37 -4.77 29.85
C GLU A 113 -7.29 -3.72 30.09
N GLY A 114 -6.28 -4.04 30.90
CA GLY A 114 -5.13 -3.18 31.16
C GLY A 114 -4.02 -3.26 30.10
N ALA A 115 -4.13 -4.13 29.09
CA ALA A 115 -3.10 -4.28 28.08
C ALA A 115 -3.12 -3.08 27.10
N GLU A 116 -2.03 -2.32 27.10
CA GLU A 116 -1.81 -1.22 26.17
C GLU A 116 -1.41 -1.73 24.78
N VAL A 117 -1.56 -0.87 23.78
CA VAL A 117 -1.07 -1.15 22.43
C VAL A 117 0.44 -1.31 22.51
N TRP A 118 0.93 -2.46 22.04
CA TRP A 118 2.32 -2.82 22.14
C TRP A 118 3.11 -2.23 20.99
N GLU A 119 3.99 -1.31 21.33
CA GLU A 119 5.07 -0.86 20.46
C GLU A 119 6.31 -1.67 20.84
N PRO A 120 6.83 -2.53 19.95
CA PRO A 120 8.05 -3.25 20.26
C PRO A 120 9.16 -2.23 20.53
N GLU A 121 9.84 -2.33 21.68
CA GLU A 121 11.03 -1.55 21.95
C GLU A 121 11.98 -1.70 20.76
N ALA A 122 12.36 -0.55 20.17
CA ALA A 122 13.24 -0.51 19.01
C ALA A 122 14.50 -1.31 19.35
N SER A 123 14.71 -2.43 18.64
CA SER A 123 15.88 -3.27 18.89
C SER A 123 17.13 -2.42 18.68
N GLY A 124 17.89 -2.20 19.76
CA GLY A 124 19.20 -1.58 19.69
C GLY A 124 20.11 -2.30 18.69
N ASP A 125 20.99 -1.52 18.06
CA ASP A 125 22.07 -1.92 17.15
C ASP A 125 21.70 -2.52 15.78
N ARG A 126 20.49 -2.25 15.27
CA ARG A 126 20.25 -2.37 13.82
C ARG A 126 20.29 -0.99 13.18
N ILE A 127 21.15 -0.83 12.19
CA ILE A 127 21.09 0.32 11.28
C ILE A 127 19.72 0.24 10.59
N GLN A 128 18.80 1.12 10.99
CA GLN A 128 17.54 1.29 10.29
C GLN A 128 17.80 2.21 9.10
N LEU A 129 17.96 1.60 7.93
CA LEU A 129 18.00 2.36 6.68
C LEU A 129 16.59 2.91 6.42
N PRO A 130 16.44 4.20 6.08
CA PRO A 130 15.16 4.70 5.63
C PRO A 130 14.81 4.00 4.30
N ASP A 131 13.56 3.59 4.15
CA ASP A 131 13.00 3.09 2.88
C ASP A 131 11.95 4.07 2.35
N PRO A 132 12.37 5.28 1.93
CA PRO A 132 11.42 6.30 1.52
C PRO A 132 10.85 5.94 0.13
N VAL A 133 9.54 6.00 0.00
CA VAL A 133 8.86 5.70 -1.26
C VAL A 133 8.63 6.94 -2.10
N ASP A 134 8.57 6.76 -3.42
CA ASP A 134 8.05 7.79 -4.31
C ASP A 134 6.53 7.65 -4.44
N VAL A 135 5.81 8.50 -3.71
CA VAL A 135 4.36 8.44 -3.57
C VAL A 135 3.59 8.56 -4.89
N ASN A 136 4.20 9.18 -5.91
CA ASN A 136 3.56 9.35 -7.21
C ASN A 136 3.40 8.01 -7.95
N ARG A 137 4.08 6.95 -7.51
CA ARG A 137 4.07 5.60 -8.09
C ARG A 137 4.13 4.53 -6.99
N ALA A 138 3.46 4.75 -5.87
CA ALA A 138 3.61 3.89 -4.71
C ALA A 138 2.51 2.82 -4.63
N PHE A 139 2.95 1.57 -4.45
CA PHE A 139 2.16 0.46 -3.94
C PHE A 139 2.80 -0.03 -2.63
N VAL A 140 2.20 0.32 -1.49
CA VAL A 140 2.77 0.08 -0.16
C VAL A 140 1.73 -0.56 0.72
N GLY A 141 2.11 -1.64 1.43
CA GLY A 141 1.20 -2.33 2.35
C GLY A 141 -0.06 -2.88 1.66
N GLY A 142 0.03 -3.27 0.39
CA GLY A 142 -1.13 -3.76 -0.37
C GLY A 142 -2.04 -2.67 -0.93
N HIS A 143 -1.64 -1.40 -0.88
CA HIS A 143 -2.46 -0.28 -1.32
C HIS A 143 -1.77 0.60 -2.35
N LEU A 144 -2.53 1.03 -3.37
CA LEU A 144 -2.11 2.07 -4.30
C LEU A 144 -2.32 3.46 -3.69
N TYR A 145 -1.37 4.35 -3.94
CA TYR A 145 -1.37 5.74 -3.49
C TYR A 145 -1.52 6.64 -4.71
N VAL A 146 -2.50 7.54 -4.68
CA VAL A 146 -2.80 8.46 -5.78
C VAL A 146 -2.77 9.89 -5.26
N PRO A 147 -1.76 10.70 -5.63
CA PRO A 147 -1.73 12.12 -5.28
C PRO A 147 -2.84 12.89 -6.01
N VAL A 148 -3.61 13.68 -5.27
CA VAL A 148 -4.72 14.49 -5.78
C VAL A 148 -4.61 15.91 -5.25
N ARG A 149 -4.84 16.89 -6.12
CA ARG A 149 -4.93 18.29 -5.74
C ARG A 149 -6.36 18.62 -5.32
N ILE A 150 -6.53 19.08 -4.09
CA ILE A 150 -7.82 19.49 -3.52
C ILE A 150 -7.84 20.99 -3.24
N LEU A 151 -9.06 21.56 -3.19
CA LEU A 151 -9.31 22.89 -2.68
C LEU A 151 -9.64 22.77 -1.18
N GLU A 152 -8.75 23.25 -0.33
CA GLU A 152 -8.97 23.37 1.11
C GLU A 152 -9.55 24.77 1.38
N ASN A 153 -10.82 24.85 1.78
CA ASN A 153 -11.45 26.09 2.19
C ASN A 153 -11.54 26.14 3.72
N ARG A 154 -10.88 27.11 4.34
CA ARG A 154 -10.83 27.28 5.80
C ARG A 154 -11.68 28.46 6.29
N GLY A 155 -12.71 28.84 5.53
CA GLY A 155 -13.60 29.94 5.90
C GLY A 155 -12.86 31.28 5.88
N GLU A 156 -12.71 31.91 7.04
CA GLU A 156 -12.08 33.23 7.18
C GLU A 156 -10.58 33.24 6.84
N GLU A 157 -9.88 32.11 6.99
CA GLU A 157 -8.47 31.97 6.59
C GLU A 157 -8.28 31.87 5.05
N GLY A 158 -9.37 31.84 4.29
CA GLY A 158 -9.38 31.74 2.84
C GLY A 158 -9.28 30.30 2.31
N ALA A 159 -9.16 30.20 0.99
CA ALA A 159 -9.06 28.93 0.28
C ALA A 159 -7.68 28.76 -0.35
N ARG A 160 -7.13 27.53 -0.28
CA ARG A 160 -5.85 27.19 -0.88
C ARG A 160 -5.89 25.83 -1.55
N TYR A 161 -5.06 25.65 -2.55
CA TYR A 161 -4.82 24.32 -3.10
C TYR A 161 -3.83 23.55 -2.23
N ARG A 162 -4.14 22.29 -1.96
CA ARG A 162 -3.25 21.35 -1.26
C ARG A 162 -3.24 20.01 -2.01
N THR A 163 -2.08 19.37 -2.09
CA THR A 163 -2.01 17.98 -2.52
C THR A 163 -2.21 17.07 -1.32
N VAL A 164 -3.13 16.13 -1.44
CA VAL A 164 -3.34 15.00 -0.53
C VAL A 164 -3.10 13.70 -1.28
N VAL A 165 -3.03 12.58 -0.56
CA VAL A 165 -2.86 11.26 -1.18
C VAL A 165 -4.09 10.42 -0.87
N VAL A 166 -4.74 9.92 -1.92
CA VAL A 166 -5.88 9.00 -1.80
C VAL A 166 -5.35 7.58 -1.91
N ARG A 167 -5.61 6.77 -0.88
CA ARG A 167 -5.22 5.37 -0.83
C ARG A 167 -6.36 4.46 -1.32
N SER A 168 -6.01 3.33 -1.94
CA SER A 168 -6.98 2.43 -2.60
C SER A 168 -8.02 1.75 -1.68
N ASP A 169 -7.86 1.85 -0.37
CA ASP A 169 -8.84 1.46 0.65
C ASP A 169 -9.83 2.59 1.02
N GLY A 170 -9.64 3.79 0.47
CA GLY A 170 -10.51 4.94 0.66
C GLY A 170 -10.04 5.94 1.72
N ILE A 171 -8.83 5.78 2.27
CA ILE A 171 -8.26 6.75 3.20
C ILE A 171 -7.63 7.92 2.44
N VAL A 172 -7.87 9.13 2.94
CA VAL A 172 -7.25 10.37 2.44
C VAL A 172 -6.18 10.79 3.43
N LEU A 173 -4.94 10.84 2.96
CA LEU A 173 -3.76 11.11 3.75
C LEU A 173 -3.25 12.52 3.46
N GLY A 174 -3.07 13.29 4.52
CA GLY A 174 -2.17 14.42 4.54
C GLY A 174 -0.71 13.97 4.53
N TRP A 175 0.17 14.96 4.55
CA TRP A 175 1.60 14.76 4.61
C TRP A 175 2.24 15.94 5.35
N GLY A 176 3.40 15.67 5.95
CA GLY A 176 4.16 16.65 6.71
C GLY A 176 5.49 16.07 7.20
N TYR A 177 6.30 16.93 7.79
CA TYR A 177 7.53 16.49 8.46
C TYR A 177 7.19 15.89 9.82
N LEU A 178 7.78 14.74 10.12
CA LEU A 178 7.70 14.15 11.46
C LEU A 178 8.40 15.06 12.48
N PRO A 179 7.99 15.00 13.76
CA PRO A 179 8.69 15.68 14.83
C PRO A 179 10.19 15.32 14.83
N ALA A 180 11.05 16.34 14.89
CA ALA A 180 12.49 16.19 14.88
C ALA A 180 13.10 16.93 16.09
N PRO A 181 14.25 16.47 16.62
CA PRO A 181 14.95 17.16 17.69
C PRO A 181 15.22 18.65 17.40
N PRO A 182 15.32 19.49 18.45
CA PRO A 182 15.70 20.88 18.28
C PRO A 182 17.04 21.02 17.55
N GLY A 183 17.08 21.88 16.54
CA GLY A 183 18.29 22.11 15.73
C GLY A 183 18.47 21.15 14.55
N THR A 184 17.58 20.16 14.35
CA THR A 184 17.65 19.29 13.17
C THR A 184 17.52 20.10 11.87
N PRO A 185 18.53 20.05 10.97
CA PRO A 185 18.49 20.71 9.68
C PRO A 185 17.29 20.26 8.83
N PRO A 186 16.69 21.13 8.00
CA PRO A 186 15.54 20.77 7.17
C PRO A 186 15.75 19.53 6.28
N GLU A 187 16.96 19.32 5.79
CA GLU A 187 17.37 18.18 4.96
C GLU A 187 17.36 16.83 5.69
N ASP A 188 17.55 16.85 7.01
CA ASP A 188 17.56 15.66 7.87
C ASP A 188 16.17 15.34 8.44
N ARG A 189 15.17 16.17 8.14
CA ARG A 189 13.80 15.95 8.60
C ARG A 189 13.11 14.91 7.74
N VAL A 190 12.49 13.95 8.41
CA VAL A 190 11.75 12.88 7.76
C VAL A 190 10.38 13.39 7.31
N LEU A 191 10.10 13.24 6.03
CA LEU A 191 8.80 13.55 5.43
C LEU A 191 7.95 12.28 5.40
N ALA A 192 6.71 12.36 5.88
CA ALA A 192 5.82 11.21 5.93
C ALA A 192 4.36 11.58 5.60
N LEU A 193 3.59 10.56 5.26
CA LEU A 193 2.13 10.60 5.22
C LEU A 193 1.53 10.39 6.62
N ASP A 194 0.25 10.72 6.78
CA ASP A 194 -0.45 10.57 8.07
C ASP A 194 -0.51 9.11 8.58
N ASP A 195 -0.28 8.12 7.72
CA ASP A 195 -0.21 6.70 8.08
C ASP A 195 1.20 6.22 8.43
N GLY A 196 2.18 7.13 8.50
CA GLY A 196 3.57 6.84 8.82
C GLY A 196 4.43 6.45 7.62
N THR A 197 3.86 6.36 6.41
CA THR A 197 4.64 6.07 5.20
C THR A 197 5.67 7.17 4.94
N ILE A 198 6.97 6.83 4.96
CA ILE A 198 8.06 7.77 4.69
C ILE A 198 8.14 8.03 3.18
N ILE A 199 8.17 9.30 2.78
CA ILE A 199 8.19 9.70 1.36
C ILE A 199 9.43 10.53 1.02
N ARG A 200 9.94 10.35 -0.19
CA ARG A 200 11.18 11.04 -0.65
C ARG A 200 11.00 12.53 -0.85
N ARG A 201 9.80 12.95 -1.24
CA ARG A 201 9.47 14.33 -1.65
C ARG A 201 8.00 14.61 -1.42
N PRO A 202 7.62 15.89 -1.29
CA PRO A 202 6.22 16.29 -1.22
C PRO A 202 5.40 15.67 -2.37
N PRO A 203 4.20 15.11 -2.10
CA PRO A 203 3.34 14.56 -3.14
C PRO A 203 3.02 15.62 -4.20
N ARG A 204 3.08 15.24 -5.47
CA ARG A 204 2.73 16.10 -6.59
C ARG A 204 1.59 15.48 -7.37
N ALA A 205 0.47 16.19 -7.43
CA ALA A 205 -0.62 15.79 -8.32
C ALA A 205 -0.15 15.97 -9.78
N PRO A 206 -0.44 15.00 -10.66
CA PRO A 206 -0.12 15.11 -12.08
C PRO A 206 -0.88 16.30 -12.69
N VAL A 207 -0.26 16.95 -13.68
CA VAL A 207 -0.87 18.07 -14.42
C VAL A 207 -2.10 17.59 -15.19
N SER A 208 -2.01 16.40 -15.77
CA SER A 208 -3.04 15.73 -16.57
C SER A 208 -3.68 14.59 -15.76
N ALA A 209 -4.40 14.91 -14.68
CA ALA A 209 -4.95 13.86 -13.82
C ALA A 209 -6.11 13.09 -14.50
N SER A 210 -6.01 11.75 -14.56
CA SER A 210 -7.12 10.91 -15.08
C SER A 210 -8.36 10.93 -14.20
N TRP A 211 -8.20 11.23 -12.92
CA TRP A 211 -9.28 11.15 -11.94
C TRP A 211 -9.96 12.49 -11.76
N SER A 212 -11.25 12.56 -12.11
CA SER A 212 -12.08 13.72 -11.79
C SER A 212 -12.45 13.77 -10.31
N ALA A 213 -12.76 14.97 -9.80
CA ALA A 213 -13.28 15.13 -8.43
C ALA A 213 -14.53 14.28 -8.18
N GLU A 214 -15.42 14.18 -9.17
CA GLU A 214 -16.62 13.33 -9.09
C GLU A 214 -16.26 11.85 -8.94
N ALA A 215 -15.30 11.35 -9.72
CA ALA A 215 -14.86 9.96 -9.64
C ALA A 215 -14.21 9.64 -8.29
N ILE A 216 -13.39 10.55 -7.77
CA ILE A 216 -12.75 10.41 -6.46
C ILE A 216 -13.79 10.41 -5.35
N ASN A 217 -14.74 11.37 -5.35
CA ASN A 217 -15.80 11.41 -4.33
C ASN A 217 -16.68 10.16 -4.38
N ARG A 218 -17.07 9.70 -5.58
CA ARG A 218 -17.80 8.44 -5.74
C ARG A 218 -17.02 7.26 -5.16
N PHE A 219 -15.71 7.22 -5.37
CA PHE A 219 -14.84 6.19 -4.83
C PHE A 219 -14.78 6.21 -3.30
N LEU A 220 -14.56 7.38 -2.71
CA LEU A 220 -14.50 7.56 -1.25
C LEU A 220 -15.83 7.17 -0.59
N GLU A 221 -16.96 7.62 -1.13
CA GLU A 221 -18.29 7.28 -0.61
C GLU A 221 -18.60 5.78 -0.74
N ALA A 222 -18.22 5.15 -1.86
CA ALA A 222 -18.39 3.72 -2.03
C ALA A 222 -17.53 2.91 -1.04
N ARG A 223 -16.28 3.33 -0.79
CA ARG A 223 -15.39 2.68 0.18
C ARG A 223 -15.93 2.80 1.61
N LYS A 224 -16.39 3.99 2.00
CA LYS A 224 -17.05 4.20 3.29
C LYS A 224 -18.28 3.32 3.50
N ALA A 225 -19.03 3.06 2.42
CA ALA A 225 -20.19 2.17 2.42
C ALA A 225 -19.83 0.68 2.22
N GLY A 226 -18.55 0.30 2.20
CA GLY A 226 -18.12 -1.09 2.03
C GLY A 226 -18.48 -1.71 0.68
N ARG A 227 -18.61 -0.91 -0.38
CA ARG A 227 -19.05 -1.34 -1.71
C ARG A 227 -18.11 -0.91 -2.83
N SER A 228 -18.37 -1.40 -4.03
CA SER A 228 -17.61 -1.04 -5.23
C SER A 228 -18.01 0.33 -5.77
N ALA A 229 -17.02 1.11 -6.22
CA ALA A 229 -17.19 2.39 -6.91
C ALA A 229 -17.30 2.27 -8.44
N MET A 230 -17.18 1.04 -8.95
CA MET A 230 -17.13 0.76 -10.37
C MET A 230 -18.48 1.07 -11.02
N THR A 231 -18.44 1.85 -12.09
CA THR A 231 -19.62 2.20 -12.91
C THR A 231 -19.82 1.25 -14.08
N VAL A 232 -18.82 0.40 -14.35
CA VAL A 232 -18.81 -0.60 -15.41
C VAL A 232 -18.27 -1.91 -14.86
N ASP A 233 -18.69 -3.04 -15.44
CA ASP A 233 -18.11 -4.35 -15.13
C ASP A 233 -16.64 -4.37 -15.61
N PRO A 234 -15.66 -4.71 -14.75
CA PRO A 234 -14.26 -4.86 -15.14
C PRO A 234 -14.05 -5.75 -16.36
N ARG A 235 -14.86 -6.80 -16.52
CA ARG A 235 -14.76 -7.74 -17.65
C ARG A 235 -15.16 -7.10 -18.98
N ALA A 236 -15.91 -6.00 -18.94
CA ALA A 236 -16.30 -5.24 -20.12
C ALA A 236 -15.25 -4.19 -20.52
N LEU A 237 -14.33 -3.81 -19.63
CA LEU A 237 -13.34 -2.75 -19.89
C LEU A 237 -12.49 -3.00 -21.14
N PRO A 238 -11.88 -4.18 -21.37
CA PRO A 238 -11.07 -4.41 -22.56
C PRO A 238 -11.83 -4.11 -23.84
N ARG A 239 -13.06 -4.62 -23.97
CA ARG A 239 -13.91 -4.41 -25.15
C ARG A 239 -14.30 -2.95 -25.36
N LEU A 240 -14.56 -2.20 -24.29
CA LEU A 240 -14.86 -0.77 -24.38
C LEU A 240 -13.65 0.02 -24.87
N ILE A 241 -12.46 -0.31 -24.36
CA ILE A 241 -11.21 0.31 -24.79
C ILE A 241 -10.91 -0.07 -26.26
N GLU A 242 -11.02 -1.34 -26.63
CA GLU A 242 -10.84 -1.79 -28.02
C GLU A 242 -11.76 -1.02 -28.98
N ARG A 243 -13.03 -0.81 -28.62
CA ARG A 243 -13.98 -0.04 -29.42
C ARG A 243 -13.51 1.41 -29.64
N HIS A 244 -12.91 2.04 -28.64
CA HIS A 244 -12.32 3.38 -28.76
C HIS A 244 -11.09 3.37 -29.69
N LEU A 245 -10.22 2.36 -29.54
CA LEU A 245 -8.98 2.24 -30.30
C LEU A 245 -9.19 1.91 -31.78
N ARG A 246 -10.33 1.31 -32.15
CA ARG A 246 -10.70 0.96 -33.54
C ARG A 246 -10.92 2.16 -34.48
N GLN A 247 -10.76 3.38 -33.99
CA GLN A 247 -10.61 4.56 -34.85
C GLN A 247 -9.34 4.49 -35.72
N VAL A 248 -8.34 3.69 -35.31
CA VAL A 248 -7.18 3.32 -36.14
C VAL A 248 -7.25 1.84 -36.49
N VAL A 249 -6.98 1.50 -37.74
CA VAL A 249 -6.95 0.10 -38.22
C VAL A 249 -5.60 -0.54 -37.89
N LEU A 250 -5.61 -1.57 -37.06
CA LEU A 250 -4.44 -2.38 -36.76
C LEU A 250 -4.37 -3.61 -37.70
N PRO A 251 -3.17 -4.17 -37.95
CA PRO A 251 -3.01 -5.34 -38.82
C PRO A 251 -3.71 -6.62 -38.33
N GLY A 252 -4.02 -6.72 -37.04
CA GLY A 252 -4.66 -7.90 -36.44
C GLY A 252 -5.45 -7.56 -35.19
N GLU A 253 -6.45 -8.40 -34.91
CA GLU A 253 -7.40 -8.20 -33.81
C GLU A 253 -6.72 -8.22 -32.42
N ASP A 254 -5.73 -9.10 -32.23
CA ASP A 254 -5.00 -9.24 -30.98
C ASP A 254 -4.26 -7.95 -30.57
N GLY A 255 -3.91 -7.10 -31.55
CA GLY A 255 -3.27 -5.81 -31.30
C GLY A 255 -4.14 -4.87 -30.47
N TYR A 256 -5.47 -4.89 -30.68
CA TYR A 256 -6.39 -4.06 -29.90
C TYR A 256 -6.50 -4.55 -28.46
N LEU A 257 -6.59 -5.87 -28.27
CA LEU A 257 -6.65 -6.47 -26.94
C LEU A 257 -5.37 -6.15 -26.15
N LEU A 258 -4.20 -6.32 -26.78
CA LEU A 258 -2.92 -6.02 -26.16
C LEU A 258 -2.82 -4.54 -25.75
N ALA A 259 -3.25 -3.63 -26.62
CA ALA A 259 -3.29 -2.20 -26.32
C ALA A 259 -4.28 -1.88 -25.19
N ALA A 260 -5.46 -2.52 -25.16
CA ALA A 260 -6.43 -2.35 -24.09
C ALA A 260 -5.87 -2.80 -22.73
N LEU A 261 -5.16 -3.93 -22.69
CA LEU A 261 -4.47 -4.38 -21.49
C LEU A 261 -3.35 -3.42 -21.08
N GLY A 262 -2.61 -2.84 -22.02
CA GLY A 262 -1.62 -1.79 -21.76
C GLY A 262 -2.23 -0.54 -21.11
N VAL A 263 -3.36 -0.06 -21.65
CA VAL A 263 -4.13 1.06 -21.08
C VAL A 263 -4.56 0.72 -19.64
N MET A 264 -5.13 -0.46 -19.40
CA MET A 264 -5.54 -0.87 -18.06
C MET A 264 -4.35 -0.97 -17.08
N THR A 265 -3.23 -1.53 -17.55
CA THR A 265 -2.02 -1.71 -16.75
C THR A 265 -1.44 -0.38 -16.29
N SER A 266 -1.56 0.68 -17.10
CA SER A 266 -1.06 2.01 -16.73
C SER A 266 -1.65 2.56 -15.42
N TYR A 267 -2.87 2.16 -15.03
CA TYR A 267 -3.50 2.56 -13.77
C TYR A 267 -2.99 1.81 -12.53
N VAL A 268 -2.35 0.65 -12.74
CA VAL A 268 -1.91 -0.26 -11.67
C VAL A 268 -0.44 -0.64 -11.83
N GLN A 269 0.32 0.11 -12.62
CA GLN A 269 1.71 -0.22 -12.95
C GLN A 269 2.60 -0.37 -11.71
N ALA A 270 2.33 0.40 -10.64
CA ALA A 270 3.08 0.35 -9.39
C ALA A 270 2.94 -0.98 -8.62
N VAL A 271 1.94 -1.81 -8.97
CA VAL A 271 1.77 -3.14 -8.38
C VAL A 271 2.78 -4.14 -8.94
N PHE A 272 3.30 -3.88 -10.15
CA PHE A 272 4.18 -4.80 -10.87
C PHE A 272 5.64 -4.36 -10.74
N GLU A 273 6.55 -5.33 -10.66
CA GLU A 273 8.00 -5.06 -10.70
C GLU A 273 8.43 -4.52 -12.06
N ALA A 274 7.74 -4.92 -13.13
CA ALA A 274 7.97 -4.46 -14.49
C ALA A 274 6.67 -4.46 -15.29
N VAL A 275 6.57 -3.53 -16.24
CA VAL A 275 5.46 -3.42 -17.20
C VAL A 275 6.00 -3.45 -18.63
N PRO A 276 5.25 -4.02 -19.60
CA PRO A 276 5.72 -4.13 -20.97
C PRO A 276 5.80 -2.76 -21.66
N LEU A 277 6.81 -2.59 -22.51
CA LEU A 277 6.90 -1.49 -23.46
C LEU A 277 6.27 -1.90 -24.80
N PHE A 278 5.43 -1.02 -25.35
CA PHE A 278 4.78 -1.25 -26.65
C PHE A 278 5.53 -0.51 -27.76
N LEU A 279 6.04 -1.26 -28.73
CA LEU A 279 6.59 -0.70 -29.96
C LEU A 279 5.53 -0.76 -31.07
N VAL A 280 5.07 0.41 -31.51
CA VAL A 280 4.09 0.53 -32.60
C VAL A 280 4.83 0.85 -33.90
N VAL A 281 4.78 -0.08 -34.87
CA VAL A 281 5.50 0.04 -36.15
C VAL A 281 4.52 0.09 -37.31
N GLY A 282 4.82 0.91 -38.30
CA GLY A 282 4.01 1.07 -39.50
C GLY A 282 4.55 2.15 -40.44
N PRO A 283 4.18 2.12 -41.73
CA PRO A 283 4.65 3.09 -42.71
C PRO A 283 4.25 4.54 -42.35
N PRO A 284 4.89 5.56 -42.94
CA PRO A 284 4.45 6.95 -42.80
C PRO A 284 2.97 7.12 -43.16
N GLY A 285 2.23 7.89 -42.36
CA GLY A 285 0.79 8.12 -42.59
C GLY A 285 -0.16 6.98 -42.18
N SER A 286 0.34 5.90 -41.55
CA SER A 286 -0.49 4.76 -41.09
C SER A 286 -1.31 5.01 -39.82
N GLY A 287 -1.21 6.19 -39.20
CA GLY A 287 -1.98 6.52 -37.99
C GLY A 287 -1.31 6.15 -36.65
N LYS A 288 0.02 5.88 -36.62
CA LYS A 288 0.76 5.58 -35.38
C LYS A 288 0.59 6.63 -34.29
N THR A 289 0.81 7.90 -34.63
CA THR A 289 0.63 9.04 -33.72
C THR A 289 -0.80 9.10 -33.17
N GLU A 290 -1.78 8.84 -34.03
CA GLU A 290 -3.19 8.86 -33.65
C GLU A 290 -3.52 7.70 -32.71
N PHE A 291 -2.99 6.52 -32.99
CA PHE A 291 -3.13 5.37 -32.11
C PHE A 291 -2.53 5.63 -30.72
N ALA A 292 -1.33 6.22 -30.67
CA ALA A 292 -0.70 6.66 -29.44
C ALA A 292 -1.55 7.67 -28.66
N ARG A 293 -2.19 8.63 -29.34
CA ARG A 293 -3.13 9.58 -28.72
C ARG A 293 -4.35 8.88 -28.13
N LEU A 294 -4.99 7.99 -28.88
CA LEU A 294 -6.16 7.25 -28.41
C LEU A 294 -5.85 6.39 -27.17
N MET A 295 -4.65 5.79 -27.12
CA MET A 295 -4.18 5.09 -25.92
C MET A 295 -3.94 6.05 -24.76
N ALA A 296 -3.30 7.20 -25.00
CA ALA A 296 -3.03 8.20 -23.97
C ALA A 296 -4.30 8.84 -23.40
N GLU A 297 -5.33 9.06 -24.20
CA GLU A 297 -6.63 9.58 -23.74
C GLU A 297 -7.29 8.68 -22.68
N LEU A 298 -7.12 7.36 -22.81
CA LEU A 298 -7.70 6.39 -21.88
C LEU A 298 -6.73 5.99 -20.77
N GLY A 299 -5.43 6.12 -21.00
CA GLY A 299 -4.36 5.73 -20.07
C GLY A 299 -4.32 6.59 -18.81
N ALA A 300 -3.72 6.03 -17.76
CA ALA A 300 -3.47 6.76 -16.52
C ALA A 300 -2.53 7.94 -16.80
N ASN A 301 -3.00 9.14 -16.46
CA ASN A 301 -2.38 10.44 -16.69
C ASN A 301 -1.80 10.62 -18.10
N GLY A 302 -2.42 9.97 -19.10
CA GLY A 302 -1.74 9.68 -20.35
C GLY A 302 -1.27 10.91 -21.12
N THR A 303 -0.09 10.81 -21.71
CA THR A 303 0.50 11.90 -22.52
C THR A 303 1.20 11.36 -23.75
N VAL A 304 1.18 12.15 -24.83
CA VAL A 304 1.93 11.87 -26.05
C VAL A 304 3.01 12.91 -26.21
N VAL A 305 4.25 12.45 -26.29
CA VAL A 305 5.42 13.28 -26.58
C VAL A 305 5.66 13.23 -28.08
N THR A 306 5.32 14.32 -28.76
CA THR A 306 5.54 14.50 -30.20
C THR A 306 6.70 15.45 -30.45
N GLY A 307 7.59 15.12 -31.39
CA GLY A 307 8.65 15.99 -31.88
C GLY A 307 9.89 16.07 -30.98
N GLN A 308 10.66 17.14 -31.18
CA GLN A 308 12.03 17.32 -30.70
C GLN A 308 12.13 17.53 -29.18
N THR A 309 12.10 16.44 -28.41
CA THR A 309 12.27 16.46 -26.95
C THR A 309 13.65 15.90 -26.58
N SER A 310 14.38 16.53 -25.65
CA SER A 310 15.64 15.97 -25.15
C SER A 310 15.40 14.78 -24.22
N ALA A 311 16.40 13.91 -24.04
CA ALA A 311 16.31 12.79 -23.10
C ALA A 311 15.97 13.24 -21.66
N ALA A 312 16.56 14.33 -21.19
CA ALA A 312 16.30 14.88 -19.86
C ALA A 312 14.85 15.34 -19.70
N THR A 313 14.28 15.96 -20.73
CA THR A 313 12.86 16.37 -20.73
C THR A 313 11.95 15.15 -20.79
N ALA A 314 12.28 14.13 -21.58
CA ALA A 314 11.54 12.88 -21.64
C ALA A 314 11.50 12.17 -20.27
N ALA A 315 12.64 12.07 -19.58
CA ALA A 315 12.72 11.48 -18.25
C ALA A 315 11.85 12.24 -17.23
N ARG A 316 11.84 13.58 -17.29
CA ARG A 316 10.97 14.40 -16.44
C ARG A 316 9.49 14.16 -16.73
N ILE A 317 9.11 14.11 -18.01
CA ILE A 317 7.71 13.85 -18.41
C ILE A 317 7.26 12.48 -17.90
N ILE A 318 8.11 11.46 -18.02
CA ILE A 318 7.85 10.13 -17.47
C ILE A 318 7.60 10.25 -15.96
N ASP A 319 8.55 10.80 -15.21
CA ASP A 319 8.47 10.96 -13.74
C ASP A 319 7.18 11.68 -13.30
N GLU A 320 6.86 12.81 -13.94
CA GLU A 320 5.68 13.64 -13.63
C GLU A 320 4.36 12.99 -14.03
N THR A 321 4.34 12.20 -15.11
CA THR A 321 3.13 11.54 -15.59
C THR A 321 2.73 10.40 -14.67
N GLY A 322 3.69 9.57 -14.25
CA GLY A 322 3.41 8.43 -13.38
C GLY A 322 2.40 7.43 -13.95
N GLY A 323 2.29 7.36 -15.29
CA GLY A 323 1.29 6.59 -16.01
C GLY A 323 1.71 6.32 -17.46
N LEU A 324 0.78 6.39 -18.41
CA LEU A 324 1.05 6.06 -19.83
C LEU A 324 1.73 7.22 -20.57
N VAL A 325 2.93 6.97 -21.09
CA VAL A 325 3.64 7.93 -21.94
C VAL A 325 3.90 7.28 -23.30
N ALA A 326 3.46 7.94 -24.38
CA ALA A 326 3.74 7.50 -25.73
C ALA A 326 4.75 8.44 -26.40
N PHE A 327 5.78 7.88 -27.02
CA PHE A 327 6.79 8.60 -27.79
C PHE A 327 6.60 8.31 -29.28
N ASP A 328 6.30 9.33 -30.08
CA ASP A 328 6.00 9.16 -31.51
C ASP A 328 7.27 9.15 -32.39
N ASP A 329 8.34 9.82 -31.97
CA ASP A 329 9.61 9.90 -32.70
C ASP A 329 10.82 9.76 -31.77
N LEU A 330 11.15 8.53 -31.42
CA LEU A 330 12.30 8.20 -30.56
C LEU A 330 13.65 8.40 -31.27
N GLU A 331 13.70 8.36 -32.60
CA GLU A 331 14.94 8.51 -33.36
C GLU A 331 15.46 9.95 -33.30
N GLU A 332 14.56 10.93 -33.42
CA GLU A 332 14.94 12.35 -33.25
C GLU A 332 15.43 12.67 -31.83
N VAL A 333 14.85 12.03 -30.80
CA VAL A 333 15.31 12.16 -29.40
C VAL A 333 16.74 11.65 -29.27
N ARG A 334 17.07 10.53 -29.92
CA ARG A 334 18.40 9.90 -29.88
C ARG A 334 19.46 10.70 -30.64
N GLN A 335 19.12 11.31 -31.77
CA GLN A 335 20.06 12.07 -32.60
C GLN A 335 20.59 13.36 -31.93
N ARG A 336 19.81 13.96 -31.02
CA ARG A 336 20.19 15.20 -30.32
C ARG A 336 20.79 15.01 -28.94
N SER A 337 20.50 13.88 -28.33
CA SER A 337 21.09 13.50 -27.06
C SER A 337 22.58 13.20 -27.31
N GLY A 338 23.49 13.86 -26.60
CA GLY A 338 24.89 13.41 -26.60
C GLY A 338 24.96 11.92 -26.22
N SER A 339 26.03 11.20 -26.57
CA SER A 339 26.13 9.74 -26.30
C SER A 339 25.82 9.35 -24.84
N ALA A 340 26.12 10.24 -23.88
CA ALA A 340 25.78 10.09 -22.47
C ALA A 340 24.28 10.25 -22.15
N GLU A 341 23.58 11.21 -22.77
CA GLU A 341 22.14 11.47 -22.54
C GLU A 341 21.26 10.41 -23.22
N ALA A 342 21.68 9.92 -24.39
CA ALA A 342 21.02 8.79 -25.06
C ALA A 342 21.14 7.50 -24.23
N SER A 343 22.32 7.26 -23.64
CA SER A 343 22.56 6.15 -22.72
C SER A 343 21.69 6.25 -21.47
N GLN A 344 21.46 7.45 -20.92
CA GLN A 344 20.53 7.65 -19.80
C GLN A 344 19.10 7.31 -20.18
N LEU A 345 18.60 7.73 -21.35
CA LEU A 345 17.26 7.35 -21.80
C LEU A 345 17.12 5.84 -21.97
N GLU A 346 18.12 5.18 -22.59
CA GLU A 346 18.15 3.72 -22.71
C GLU A 346 18.21 3.02 -21.33
N GLN A 347 18.86 3.62 -20.34
CA GLN A 347 18.93 3.10 -18.98
C GLN A 347 17.64 3.33 -18.19
N PHE A 348 16.88 4.38 -18.50
CA PHE A 348 15.56 4.67 -17.94
C PHE A 348 14.44 3.82 -18.56
N LEU A 349 14.63 3.33 -19.79
CA LEU A 349 13.70 2.43 -20.48
C LEU A 349 13.99 0.93 -20.21
N LYS A 350 15.10 0.61 -19.55
CA LYS A 350 15.48 -0.76 -19.12
C LYS A 350 15.02 -1.04 -17.71
#